data_AF-A0A519Z5Q4-F1
#
_entry.id   AF-A0A519Z5Q4-F1
#
_cell.length_a   1.000
_cell.length_b   1.000
_cell.length_c   1.000
_cell.angle_alpha   90.00
_cell.angle_beta   90.00
_cell.angle_gamma   90.00
#
_symmetry.space_group_name_H-M   'P 1'
#
loop_
_entity.id
_entity.type
_entity.pdbx_description
1 polymer ?
#
loop_
_entity_poly.entity_id
_entity_poly.type
_entity_poly.pdbx_seq_one_letter_code
_entity_poly.pdbx_strand_id
1 'polypeptide(L)'
;MLGYHPVDTSLVKLVPAQHVYLRLLQRVDFSFVRPLAAPFYSPVGRSSLDPVVFFKLLLVQHLDNITSDRKLVELASLPVGIRAFLGYEMGHPLPSHSTICRTRQRLPVAVLEACFTHVVGLCVHQSLVSGHTPVIDSAYIRANASMSRLRPKRALPAPETTTSGPTPVITASANRLAQQQRVQAAIRKTGPTKPGQLVSNLTHYSPADPEARIAFKTDKPRILAYLA
;
A
#
# COMPACT_ATOMS: atom_id res chain seq x y z
N MET A 1 -7.35 22.22 -52.77
CA MET A 1 -6.28 22.86 -51.99
C MET A 1 -6.95 23.69 -50.90
N LEU A 2 -7.30 23.07 -49.77
CA LEU A 2 -7.82 23.77 -48.60
C LEU A 2 -6.72 23.70 -47.53
N GLY A 3 -5.86 24.71 -47.56
CA GLY A 3 -4.87 24.94 -46.51
C GLY A 3 -5.60 25.31 -45.23
N TYR A 4 -5.74 24.35 -44.33
CA TYR A 4 -6.00 24.60 -42.93
C TYR A 4 -4.68 24.32 -42.22
N HIS A 5 -3.92 25.37 -41.93
CA HIS A 5 -2.83 25.30 -40.97
C HIS A 5 -3.45 25.50 -39.58
N PRO A 6 -3.56 24.45 -38.75
CA PRO A 6 -4.01 24.66 -37.38
C PRO A 6 -2.94 25.48 -36.67
N VAL A 7 -3.36 26.61 -36.12
CA VAL A 7 -2.65 27.35 -35.09
C VAL A 7 -2.16 26.35 -34.03
N ASP A 8 -0.94 26.52 -33.50
CA ASP A 8 -0.43 25.78 -32.34
C ASP A 8 -1.39 25.98 -31.14
N THR A 9 -2.43 25.16 -31.10
CA THR A 9 -3.49 25.28 -30.11
C THR A 9 -3.16 24.28 -29.01
N SER A 10 -2.73 24.80 -27.87
CA SER A 10 -2.49 23.98 -26.67
C SER A 10 -3.71 23.10 -26.40
N LEU A 11 -3.50 21.78 -26.31
CA LEU A 11 -4.59 20.80 -26.07
C LEU A 11 -5.40 21.12 -24.80
N VAL A 12 -4.79 21.83 -23.85
CA VAL A 12 -5.46 22.31 -22.62
C VAL A 12 -6.70 23.15 -22.94
N LYS A 13 -6.68 23.94 -24.03
CA LYS A 13 -7.82 24.78 -24.44
C LYS A 13 -8.99 23.97 -25.00
N LEU A 14 -8.74 22.75 -25.48
CA LEU A 14 -9.76 21.87 -26.05
C LEU A 14 -10.50 21.05 -24.99
N VAL A 15 -9.97 21.00 -23.77
CA VAL A 15 -10.51 20.18 -22.68
C VAL A 15 -11.37 21.07 -21.77
N PRO A 16 -12.61 20.65 -21.41
CA PRO A 16 -13.46 21.44 -20.52
C PRO A 16 -12.79 21.75 -19.18
N ALA A 17 -12.98 22.96 -18.65
CA ALA A 17 -12.33 23.40 -17.41
C ALA A 17 -12.65 22.50 -16.20
N GLN A 18 -13.83 21.89 -16.17
CA GLN A 18 -14.28 20.95 -15.13
C GLN A 18 -13.63 19.55 -15.22
N HIS A 19 -12.86 19.26 -16.28
CA HIS A 19 -12.21 17.97 -16.46
C HIS A 19 -11.25 17.67 -15.29
N VAL A 20 -11.29 16.45 -14.76
CA VAL A 20 -10.54 16.04 -13.56
C VAL A 20 -9.03 16.32 -13.71
N TYR A 21 -8.43 15.88 -14.81
CA TYR A 21 -7.00 16.12 -15.04
C TYR A 21 -6.60 17.60 -15.21
N LEU A 22 -7.47 18.46 -15.74
CA LEU A 22 -7.17 19.91 -15.78
C LEU A 22 -7.23 20.52 -14.38
N ARG A 23 -8.24 20.14 -13.58
CA ARG A 23 -8.31 20.57 -12.18
C ARG A 23 -7.08 20.13 -11.39
N LEU A 24 -6.58 18.92 -11.63
CA LEU A 24 -5.33 18.45 -11.02
C LEU A 24 -4.12 19.30 -11.44
N LEU A 25 -3.97 19.58 -12.73
CA LEU A 25 -2.87 20.40 -13.24
C LEU A 25 -2.89 21.84 -12.68
N GLN A 26 -4.08 22.38 -12.36
CA GLN A 26 -4.24 23.70 -11.74
C GLN A 26 -3.94 23.72 -10.24
N ARG A 27 -4.14 22.58 -9.55
CA ARG A 27 -4.04 22.51 -8.07
C ARG A 27 -2.71 21.96 -7.57
N VAL A 28 -2.00 21.21 -8.42
CA VAL A 28 -0.74 20.56 -8.08
C VAL A 28 0.31 20.98 -9.08
N ASP A 29 1.35 21.65 -8.59
CA ASP A 29 2.58 21.79 -9.36
C ASP A 29 3.35 20.47 -9.26
N PHE A 30 3.70 19.88 -10.41
CA PHE A 30 4.46 18.63 -10.47
C PHE A 30 5.97 18.85 -10.61
N SER A 31 6.43 20.11 -10.66
CA SER A 31 7.85 20.45 -10.81
C SER A 31 8.73 19.85 -9.70
N PHE A 32 8.19 19.69 -8.48
CA PHE A 32 8.88 19.12 -7.31
C PHE A 32 9.40 17.69 -7.54
N VAL A 33 8.83 16.95 -8.50
CA VAL A 33 9.25 15.58 -8.82
C VAL A 33 10.64 15.56 -9.43
N ARG A 34 11.02 16.58 -10.22
CA ARG A 34 12.32 16.64 -10.89
C ARG A 34 13.50 16.59 -9.91
N PRO A 35 13.60 17.46 -8.89
CA PRO A 35 14.70 17.40 -7.92
C PRO A 35 14.71 16.09 -7.11
N LEU A 36 13.54 15.51 -6.80
CA LEU A 36 13.46 14.23 -6.09
C LEU A 36 14.00 13.05 -6.92
N ALA A 37 13.71 13.05 -8.22
CA ALA A 37 14.14 12.00 -9.13
C ALA A 37 15.56 12.23 -9.70
N ALA A 38 16.09 13.46 -9.65
CA ALA A 38 17.35 13.85 -10.29
C ALA A 38 18.54 12.91 -10.02
N PRO A 39 18.76 12.39 -8.79
CA PRO A 39 19.88 11.46 -8.52
C PRO A 39 19.81 10.15 -9.31
N PHE A 40 18.62 9.77 -9.79
CA PHE A 40 18.39 8.52 -10.52
C PHE A 40 18.40 8.70 -12.05
N TYR A 41 18.65 9.93 -12.51
CA TYR A 41 18.67 10.30 -13.92
C TYR A 41 20.08 10.73 -14.32
N SER A 42 20.62 10.11 -15.36
CA SER A 42 21.90 10.51 -15.94
C SER A 42 21.71 11.65 -16.93
N PRO A 43 22.57 12.69 -16.92
CA PRO A 43 22.58 13.72 -17.96
C PRO A 43 23.17 13.22 -19.28
N VAL A 44 23.89 12.09 -19.26
CA VAL A 44 24.56 11.50 -20.44
C VAL A 44 23.89 10.18 -20.81
N GLY A 45 23.75 9.95 -22.12
CA GLY A 45 23.25 8.70 -22.69
C GLY A 45 21.88 8.85 -23.36
N ARG A 46 21.14 7.76 -23.47
CA ARG A 46 19.80 7.78 -24.06
C ARG A 46 18.84 8.53 -23.13
N SER A 47 18.14 9.52 -23.68
CA SER A 47 17.12 10.28 -22.96
C SER A 47 16.10 9.34 -22.31
N SER A 48 15.99 9.43 -20.99
CA SER A 48 15.02 8.69 -20.20
C SER A 48 13.68 9.41 -20.18
N LEU A 49 12.61 8.71 -19.81
CA LEU A 49 11.28 9.30 -19.66
C LEU A 49 11.31 10.38 -18.57
N ASP A 50 10.85 11.58 -18.90
CA ASP A 50 10.75 12.69 -17.95
C ASP A 50 10.05 12.25 -16.65
N PRO A 51 10.68 12.43 -15.46
CA PRO A 51 10.09 11.99 -14.21
C PRO A 51 8.71 12.60 -13.96
N VAL A 52 8.45 13.86 -14.36
CA VAL A 52 7.13 14.47 -14.22
C VAL A 52 6.07 13.72 -15.02
N VAL A 53 6.38 13.37 -16.28
CA VAL A 53 5.48 12.59 -17.14
C VAL A 53 5.25 11.21 -16.55
N PHE A 54 6.31 10.56 -16.06
CA PHE A 54 6.19 9.24 -15.43
C PHE A 54 5.22 9.26 -14.24
N PHE A 55 5.36 10.21 -13.32
CA PHE A 55 4.45 10.32 -12.17
C PHE A 55 3.01 10.65 -12.58
N LYS A 56 2.82 11.51 -13.59
CA LYS A 56 1.49 11.77 -14.15
C LYS A 56 0.86 10.51 -14.75
N LEU A 57 1.63 9.68 -15.45
CA LEU A 57 1.17 8.39 -15.97
C LEU A 57 0.73 7.45 -14.85
N LEU A 58 1.46 7.40 -13.72
CA LEU A 58 1.07 6.63 -12.55
C LEU A 58 -0.25 7.13 -11.93
N LEU A 59 -0.45 8.44 -11.88
CA LEU A 59 -1.70 9.02 -11.40
C LEU A 59 -2.89 8.68 -12.31
N VAL A 60 -2.73 8.80 -13.62
CA VAL A 60 -3.75 8.37 -14.61
C VAL A 60 -4.08 6.89 -14.41
N GLN A 61 -3.04 6.06 -14.28
CA GLN A 61 -3.19 4.63 -14.05
C GLN A 61 -4.04 4.35 -12.79
N HIS A 62 -3.79 5.07 -11.70
CA HIS A 62 -4.53 4.89 -10.46
C HIS A 62 -5.96 5.44 -10.52
N LEU A 63 -6.15 6.65 -11.04
CA LEU A 63 -7.45 7.33 -11.10
C LEU A 63 -8.44 6.62 -12.04
N ASP A 64 -7.96 6.09 -13.16
CA ASP A 64 -8.78 5.33 -14.11
C ASP A 64 -8.80 3.82 -13.81
N ASN A 65 -8.22 3.40 -12.68
CA ASN A 65 -8.16 2.00 -12.24
C ASN A 65 -7.61 1.04 -13.30
N ILE A 66 -6.50 1.43 -13.93
CA ILE A 66 -5.82 0.66 -14.99
C ILE A 66 -4.70 -0.15 -14.35
N THR A 67 -4.68 -1.47 -14.56
CA THR A 67 -3.63 -2.34 -14.00
C THR A 67 -2.49 -2.65 -14.97
N SER A 68 -2.65 -2.29 -16.26
CA SER A 68 -1.71 -2.64 -17.33
C SER A 68 -1.09 -1.41 -17.98
N ASP A 69 0.25 -1.35 -18.05
CA ASP A 69 0.98 -0.27 -18.71
C ASP A 69 0.68 -0.23 -20.24
N ARG A 70 0.35 -1.36 -20.87
CA ARG A 70 -0.07 -1.38 -22.28
C ARG A 70 -1.42 -0.70 -22.48
N LYS A 71 -2.38 -1.05 -21.63
CA LYS A 71 -3.71 -0.44 -21.62
C LYS A 71 -3.62 1.05 -21.26
N LEU A 72 -2.69 1.43 -20.39
CA LEU A 72 -2.43 2.84 -20.06
C LEU A 72 -1.97 3.63 -21.29
N VAL A 73 -1.02 3.11 -22.09
CA VAL A 73 -0.55 3.80 -23.29
C VAL A 73 -1.64 3.87 -24.36
N GLU A 74 -2.41 2.80 -24.53
CA GLU A 74 -3.58 2.78 -25.42
C GLU A 74 -4.62 3.83 -25.00
N LEU A 75 -5.01 3.83 -23.73
CA LEU A 75 -5.96 4.79 -23.18
C LEU A 75 -5.41 6.21 -23.14
N ALA A 76 -4.12 6.42 -22.99
CA ALA A 76 -3.53 7.75 -23.08
C ALA A 76 -3.47 8.26 -24.53
N SER A 77 -3.53 7.37 -25.53
CA SER A 77 -3.44 7.77 -26.93
C SER A 77 -4.72 8.40 -27.49
N LEU A 78 -5.89 8.06 -26.93
CA LEU A 78 -7.22 8.42 -27.47
C LEU A 78 -7.80 9.75 -26.93
N PRO A 79 -7.91 9.98 -25.61
CA PRO A 79 -8.58 11.14 -25.05
C PRO A 79 -7.61 12.33 -24.93
N VAL A 80 -8.08 13.47 -25.44
CA VAL A 80 -7.34 14.74 -25.40
C VAL A 80 -7.04 15.17 -23.95
N GLY A 81 -7.93 14.85 -23.00
CA GLY A 81 -7.77 15.17 -21.58
C GLY A 81 -6.50 14.56 -20.95
N ILE A 82 -6.22 13.28 -21.23
CA ILE A 82 -5.02 12.62 -20.70
C ILE A 82 -3.77 13.18 -21.38
N ARG A 83 -3.78 13.35 -22.71
CA ARG A 83 -2.63 13.94 -23.42
C ARG A 83 -2.31 15.36 -22.95
N ALA A 84 -3.34 16.20 -22.78
CA ALA A 84 -3.18 17.56 -22.25
C ALA A 84 -2.56 17.55 -20.85
N PHE A 85 -2.99 16.63 -19.98
CA PHE A 85 -2.42 16.46 -18.65
C PHE A 85 -0.95 16.04 -18.67
N LEU A 86 -0.61 15.07 -19.53
CA LEU A 86 0.76 14.60 -19.71
C LEU A 86 1.67 15.66 -20.34
N GLY A 87 1.10 16.66 -21.02
CA GLY A 87 1.86 17.66 -21.77
C GLY A 87 2.33 17.18 -23.14
N TYR A 88 1.66 16.18 -23.71
CA TYR A 88 1.95 15.67 -25.05
C TYR A 88 0.97 16.22 -26.06
N GLU A 89 1.47 16.65 -27.21
CA GLU A 89 0.63 16.99 -28.36
C GLU A 89 0.04 15.73 -29.01
N MET A 90 -1.02 15.87 -29.81
CA MET A 90 -1.66 14.73 -30.49
C MET A 90 -0.71 14.00 -31.45
N GLY A 91 0.16 14.74 -32.15
CA GLY A 91 1.11 14.19 -33.10
C GLY A 91 2.34 13.54 -32.48
N HIS A 92 2.64 13.82 -31.20
CA HIS A 92 3.82 13.28 -30.55
C HIS A 92 3.57 11.85 -30.05
N PRO A 93 4.47 10.88 -30.30
CA PRO A 93 4.33 9.54 -29.77
C PRO A 93 4.47 9.51 -28.25
N LEU A 94 3.63 8.73 -27.59
CA LEU A 94 3.74 8.48 -26.15
C LEU A 94 4.90 7.52 -25.85
N PRO A 95 5.46 7.53 -24.63
CA PRO A 95 6.47 6.56 -24.22
C PRO A 95 5.92 5.13 -24.31
N SER A 96 6.79 4.20 -24.71
CA SER A 96 6.41 2.78 -24.77
C SER A 96 6.12 2.23 -23.37
N HIS A 97 5.21 1.26 -23.28
CA HIS A 97 4.92 0.54 -22.03
C HIS A 97 6.18 -0.08 -21.39
N SER A 98 7.15 -0.51 -22.20
CA SER A 98 8.44 -1.03 -21.73
C SER A 98 9.29 0.04 -21.04
N THR A 99 9.22 1.30 -21.49
CA THR A 99 9.91 2.42 -20.86
C THR A 99 9.30 2.75 -19.51
N ILE A 100 7.96 2.73 -19.41
CA ILE A 100 7.22 2.96 -18.16
C ILE A 100 7.58 1.89 -17.12
N CYS A 101 7.50 0.61 -17.52
CA CYS A 101 7.84 -0.51 -16.65
C CYS A 101 9.29 -0.45 -16.15
N ARG A 102 10.26 -0.20 -17.04
CA ARG A 102 11.68 -0.07 -16.66
C ARG A 102 11.92 1.11 -15.73
N THR A 103 11.26 2.25 -15.95
CA THR A 103 11.40 3.44 -15.09
C THR A 103 10.88 3.13 -13.68
N ARG A 104 9.74 2.43 -13.58
CA ARG A 104 9.18 1.98 -12.30
C ARG A 104 10.13 1.07 -11.51
N GLN A 105 10.85 0.18 -12.18
CA GLN A 105 11.82 -0.71 -11.54
C GLN A 105 13.10 -0.01 -11.09
N ARG A 106 13.45 1.13 -11.71
CA ARG A 106 14.68 1.87 -11.43
C ARG A 106 14.53 2.89 -10.30
N LEU A 107 13.34 3.46 -10.12
CA LEU A 107 13.07 4.41 -9.05
C LEU A 107 12.91 3.68 -7.72
N PRO A 108 13.66 4.06 -6.67
CA PRO A 108 13.50 3.43 -5.37
C PRO A 108 12.20 3.86 -4.70
N VAL A 109 11.73 3.00 -3.80
CA VAL A 109 10.51 3.23 -3.01
C VAL A 109 10.56 4.56 -2.25
N ALA A 110 11.73 4.95 -1.75
CA ALA A 110 11.93 6.21 -1.03
C ALA A 110 11.53 7.46 -1.85
N VAL A 111 11.69 7.45 -3.18
CA VAL A 111 11.27 8.57 -4.03
C VAL A 111 9.74 8.62 -4.12
N LEU A 112 9.09 7.47 -4.22
CA LEU A 112 7.63 7.37 -4.24
C LEU A 112 7.03 7.81 -2.90
N GLU A 113 7.63 7.41 -1.78
CA GLU A 113 7.25 7.82 -0.43
C GLU A 113 7.44 9.33 -0.22
N ALA A 114 8.55 9.91 -0.70
CA ALA A 114 8.79 11.34 -0.64
C ALA A 114 7.74 12.12 -1.45
N CYS A 115 7.40 11.65 -2.67
CA CYS A 115 6.33 12.23 -3.46
C CYS A 115 4.97 12.15 -2.77
N PHE A 116 4.64 10.99 -2.18
CA PHE A 116 3.41 10.83 -1.41
C PHE A 116 3.34 11.79 -0.23
N THR A 117 4.43 11.88 0.56
CA THR A 117 4.53 12.79 1.70
C THR A 117 4.36 14.24 1.28
N HIS A 118 4.94 14.64 0.15
CA HIS A 118 4.78 15.99 -0.40
C HIS A 118 3.30 16.29 -0.75
N VAL A 119 2.63 15.38 -1.45
CA VAL A 119 1.21 15.55 -1.82
C VAL A 119 0.31 15.59 -0.58
N VAL A 120 0.54 14.72 0.41
CA VAL A 120 -0.20 14.77 1.68
C VAL A 120 0.05 16.10 2.40
N GLY A 121 1.30 16.60 2.39
CA GLY A 121 1.63 17.92 2.91
C GLY A 121 0.82 19.04 2.25
N LEU A 122 0.68 19.01 0.92
CA LEU A 122 -0.18 19.97 0.20
C LEU A 122 -1.65 19.88 0.66
N CYS A 123 -2.17 18.67 0.87
CA CYS A 123 -3.52 18.48 1.40
C CYS A 123 -3.69 19.06 2.81
N VAL A 124 -2.69 18.90 3.68
CA VAL A 124 -2.67 19.50 5.02
C VAL A 124 -2.65 21.03 4.93
N HIS A 125 -1.80 21.62 4.08
CA HIS A 125 -1.76 23.06 3.86
C HIS A 125 -3.07 23.64 3.33
N GLN A 126 -3.80 22.87 2.51
CA GLN A 126 -5.13 23.24 2.03
C GLN A 126 -6.26 22.95 3.03
N SER A 127 -5.94 22.54 4.27
CA SER A 127 -6.90 22.16 5.31
C SER A 127 -7.85 21.02 4.90
N LEU A 128 -7.43 20.15 3.96
CA LEU A 128 -8.17 18.95 3.57
C LEU A 128 -7.97 17.80 4.56
N VAL A 129 -6.89 17.84 5.35
CA VAL A 129 -6.52 16.83 6.33
C VAL A 129 -6.32 17.49 7.69
N SER A 130 -7.15 17.10 8.67
CA SER A 130 -7.16 17.68 10.02
C SER A 130 -6.30 16.92 11.04
N GLY A 131 -6.00 15.64 10.80
CA GLY A 131 -5.09 14.83 11.63
C GLY A 131 -5.66 14.38 12.99
N HIS A 132 -6.88 14.78 13.37
CA HIS A 132 -7.47 14.39 14.67
C HIS A 132 -7.86 12.92 14.76
N THR A 133 -8.31 12.31 13.66
CA THR A 133 -8.81 10.94 13.64
C THR A 133 -8.03 10.11 12.62
N PRO A 134 -7.07 9.28 13.06
CA PRO A 134 -6.48 8.26 12.21
C PRO A 134 -7.46 7.09 12.08
N VAL A 135 -7.85 6.76 10.86
CA VAL A 135 -8.60 5.53 10.55
C VAL A 135 -7.65 4.60 9.82
N ILE A 136 -7.39 3.44 10.42
CA ILE A 136 -6.58 2.37 9.82
C ILE A 136 -7.54 1.21 9.58
N ASP A 137 -7.78 0.88 8.31
CA ASP A 137 -8.45 -0.37 7.98
C ASP A 137 -7.41 -1.48 7.95
N SER A 138 -7.79 -2.65 8.45
CA SER A 138 -6.90 -3.82 8.47
C SER A 138 -7.69 -5.05 8.08
N ALA A 139 -7.07 -5.92 7.29
CA ALA A 139 -7.68 -7.16 6.86
C ALA A 139 -6.98 -8.36 7.49
N TYR A 140 -7.77 -9.38 7.82
CA TYR A 140 -7.22 -10.67 8.23
C TYR A 140 -6.90 -11.50 6.99
N ILE A 141 -5.61 -11.69 6.69
CA ILE A 141 -5.16 -12.63 5.67
C ILE A 141 -4.92 -13.97 6.34
N ARG A 142 -5.55 -15.04 5.84
CA ARG A 142 -5.40 -16.38 6.43
C ARG A 142 -3.94 -16.82 6.39
N ALA A 143 -3.40 -17.22 7.54
CA ALA A 143 -2.04 -17.71 7.66
C ALA A 143 -1.94 -19.18 7.24
N ASN A 144 -0.78 -19.58 6.71
CA ASN A 144 -0.48 -20.97 6.40
C ASN A 144 -0.02 -21.74 7.65
N ALA A 145 -0.86 -21.76 8.68
CA ALA A 145 -0.58 -22.40 9.96
C ALA A 145 -1.83 -23.09 10.52
N SER A 146 -1.63 -24.13 11.33
CA SER A 146 -2.72 -24.90 11.94
C SER A 146 -2.93 -24.55 13.41
N MET A 147 -4.20 -24.34 13.79
CA MET A 147 -4.62 -24.17 15.19
C MET A 147 -4.26 -25.38 16.07
N SER A 148 -4.17 -26.60 15.50
CA SER A 148 -3.82 -27.81 16.25
C SER A 148 -2.35 -27.90 16.65
N ARG A 149 -1.46 -27.11 16.00
CA ARG A 149 -0.01 -27.14 16.25
C ARG A 149 0.47 -26.02 17.17
N LEU A 150 -0.45 -25.25 17.75
CA LEU A 150 -0.12 -24.18 18.67
C LEU A 150 0.60 -24.72 19.92
N ARG A 151 1.70 -24.07 20.30
CA ARG A 151 2.48 -24.41 21.50
C ARG A 151 2.33 -23.34 22.58
N PRO A 152 2.32 -23.72 23.87
CA PRO A 152 2.30 -22.74 24.94
C PRO A 152 3.60 -21.92 24.95
N LYS A 153 3.48 -20.62 25.19
CA LYS A 153 4.61 -19.73 25.47
C LYS A 153 5.18 -20.08 26.85
N ARG A 154 6.50 -19.96 27.01
CA ARG A 154 7.15 -20.18 28.31
C ARG A 154 6.87 -18.99 29.23
N ALA A 155 6.56 -19.25 30.50
CA ALA A 155 6.70 -18.25 31.55
C ALA A 155 8.19 -17.85 31.63
N LEU A 156 8.50 -16.61 32.01
CA LEU A 156 9.85 -16.02 31.94
C LEU A 156 10.97 -17.04 32.29
N PRO A 157 12.07 -17.08 31.53
CA PRO A 157 13.18 -17.96 31.86
C PRO A 157 13.80 -17.52 33.21
N ALA A 158 13.98 -18.47 34.13
CA ALA A 158 15.09 -18.42 35.07
C ALA A 158 16.40 -18.33 34.25
N PRO A 159 17.47 -17.72 34.78
CA PRO A 159 18.67 -17.50 33.99
C PRO A 159 19.26 -18.86 33.56
N GLU A 160 19.52 -18.95 32.26
CA GLU A 160 20.39 -19.91 31.57
C GLU A 160 19.82 -21.29 31.18
N THR A 161 19.60 -21.46 29.88
CA THR A 161 20.35 -22.46 29.09
C THR A 161 20.20 -22.17 27.60
N THR A 162 21.34 -21.92 26.97
CA THR A 162 21.59 -21.87 25.53
C THR A 162 21.08 -23.14 24.85
N THR A 163 20.15 -23.02 23.88
CA THR A 163 20.16 -23.65 22.53
C THR A 163 18.88 -23.26 21.75
N SER A 164 19.09 -22.78 20.52
CA SER A 164 18.16 -22.59 19.38
C SER A 164 16.91 -21.68 19.49
N GLY A 165 17.09 -20.41 19.08
CA GLY A 165 16.05 -19.51 18.57
C GLY A 165 15.25 -18.73 19.63
N PRO A 166 14.78 -17.50 19.32
CA PRO A 166 13.96 -16.71 20.23
C PRO A 166 12.60 -17.41 20.44
N THR A 167 12.45 -18.12 21.55
CA THR A 167 11.14 -18.66 21.95
C THR A 167 10.29 -17.52 22.51
N PRO A 168 9.05 -17.33 22.03
CA PRO A 168 8.23 -16.21 22.49
C PRO A 168 7.83 -16.41 23.95
N VAL A 169 8.17 -15.42 24.77
CA VAL A 169 7.86 -15.37 26.20
C VAL A 169 6.44 -14.82 26.41
N ILE A 170 5.77 -15.25 27.48
CA ILE A 170 4.48 -14.68 27.88
C ILE A 170 4.67 -13.19 28.22
N THR A 171 4.07 -12.31 27.42
CA THR A 171 4.11 -10.83 27.61
C THR A 171 2.94 -10.31 28.46
N ALA A 172 2.00 -11.16 28.86
CA ALA A 172 0.81 -10.74 29.58
C ALA A 172 1.07 -10.56 31.08
N SER A 173 0.47 -9.53 31.68
CA SER A 173 0.46 -9.33 33.14
C SER A 173 -0.14 -10.52 33.90
N ALA A 174 0.34 -10.80 35.11
CA ALA A 174 -0.15 -11.88 35.98
C ALA A 174 -1.69 -11.89 36.15
N ASN A 175 -2.31 -10.71 36.29
CA ASN A 175 -3.76 -10.57 36.43
C ASN A 175 -4.53 -11.07 35.20
N ARG A 176 -4.08 -10.72 33.99
CA ARG A 176 -4.68 -11.21 32.73
C ARG A 176 -4.51 -12.72 32.56
N LEU A 177 -3.37 -13.28 32.93
CA LEU A 177 -3.13 -14.73 32.89
C LEU A 177 -4.04 -15.47 33.87
N ALA A 178 -4.19 -14.96 35.09
CA ALA A 178 -5.10 -15.52 36.10
C ALA A 178 -6.56 -15.48 35.64
N GLN A 179 -6.99 -14.38 34.99
CA GLN A 179 -8.33 -14.28 34.41
C GLN A 179 -8.56 -15.34 33.32
N GLN A 180 -7.59 -15.54 32.41
CA GLN A 180 -7.69 -16.57 31.37
C GLN A 180 -7.75 -17.98 31.97
N GLN A 181 -6.94 -18.26 32.99
CA GLN A 181 -6.96 -19.54 33.70
C GLN A 181 -8.30 -19.79 34.40
N ARG A 182 -8.89 -18.76 35.04
CA ARG A 182 -10.23 -18.86 35.65
C ARG A 182 -11.31 -19.19 34.63
N VAL A 183 -11.29 -18.52 33.47
CA VAL A 183 -12.23 -18.79 32.37
C VAL A 183 -12.04 -20.20 31.84
N GLN A 184 -10.79 -20.64 31.65
CA GLN A 184 -10.48 -22.00 31.21
C GLN A 184 -10.94 -23.06 32.23
N ALA A 185 -10.76 -22.80 33.53
CA ALA A 185 -11.24 -23.67 34.60
C ALA A 185 -12.77 -23.73 34.65
N ALA A 186 -13.46 -22.61 34.43
CA ALA A 186 -14.92 -22.57 34.32
C ALA A 186 -15.41 -23.39 33.11
N ILE A 187 -14.79 -23.24 31.93
CA ILE A 187 -15.10 -24.02 30.73
C ILE A 187 -14.94 -25.52 30.98
N ARG A 188 -13.87 -25.93 31.67
CA ARG A 188 -13.63 -27.33 32.05
C ARG A 188 -14.69 -27.89 33.00
N LYS A 189 -15.31 -27.06 33.84
CA LYS A 189 -16.38 -27.47 34.77
C LYS A 189 -17.74 -27.66 34.09
N THR A 190 -17.99 -27.02 32.95
CA THR A 190 -19.28 -27.02 32.23
C THR A 190 -19.62 -28.29 31.43
N GLY A 191 -18.90 -29.40 31.64
CA GLY A 191 -19.31 -30.74 31.16
C GLY A 191 -18.46 -31.33 30.01
N PRO A 192 -18.60 -32.64 29.74
CA PRO A 192 -17.66 -33.44 28.95
C PRO A 192 -17.73 -33.23 27.42
N THR A 193 -18.75 -32.56 26.90
CA THR A 193 -19.09 -32.57 25.46
C THR A 193 -18.60 -31.36 24.64
N LYS A 194 -17.82 -30.43 25.21
CA LYS A 194 -17.11 -29.41 24.42
C LYS A 194 -15.66 -29.25 24.90
N PRO A 195 -14.72 -30.12 24.44
CA PRO A 195 -13.31 -29.99 24.76
C PRO A 195 -12.67 -28.86 23.94
N GLY A 196 -12.99 -27.61 24.30
CA GLY A 196 -12.33 -26.44 23.73
C GLY A 196 -11.27 -25.90 24.67
N GLN A 197 -9.98 -26.16 24.41
CA GLN A 197 -8.92 -25.43 25.09
C GLN A 197 -8.94 -23.96 24.62
N LEU A 198 -9.02 -23.01 25.55
CA LEU A 198 -8.96 -21.60 25.22
C LEU A 198 -7.53 -21.23 24.80
N VAL A 199 -7.29 -21.23 23.48
CA VAL A 199 -6.04 -20.76 22.88
C VAL A 199 -6.08 -19.25 22.66
N SER A 200 -5.00 -18.54 23.01
CA SER A 200 -4.88 -17.09 22.86
C SER A 200 -3.46 -16.69 22.47
N ASN A 201 -3.30 -15.54 21.80
CA ASN A 201 -1.98 -15.00 21.43
C ASN A 201 -1.08 -14.67 22.63
N LEU A 202 -1.66 -14.56 23.83
CA LEU A 202 -0.91 -14.30 25.05
C LEU A 202 -0.27 -15.58 25.61
N THR A 203 -0.91 -16.73 25.38
CA THR A 203 -0.51 -18.00 25.98
C THR A 203 0.06 -18.99 24.99
N HIS A 204 -0.25 -18.86 23.69
CA HIS A 204 0.17 -19.78 22.65
C HIS A 204 0.80 -19.04 21.47
N TYR A 205 1.65 -19.74 20.73
CA TYR A 205 2.23 -19.29 19.47
C TYR A 205 2.28 -20.45 18.47
N SER A 206 2.38 -20.14 17.18
CA SER A 206 2.58 -21.15 16.13
C SER A 206 4.08 -21.37 15.92
N PRO A 207 4.59 -22.61 16.07
CA PRO A 207 6.00 -22.91 15.78
C PRO A 207 6.29 -22.98 14.28
N ALA A 208 5.28 -23.21 13.44
CA ALA A 208 5.43 -23.26 11.98
C ALA A 208 5.52 -21.87 11.35
N ASP A 209 4.94 -20.87 12.03
CA ASP A 209 4.91 -19.49 11.57
C ASP A 209 4.82 -18.55 12.79
N PRO A 210 5.94 -17.91 13.18
CA PRO A 210 5.98 -17.02 14.35
C PRO A 210 5.10 -15.76 14.22
N GLU A 211 4.84 -15.30 12.99
CA GLU A 211 4.07 -14.07 12.74
C GLU A 211 2.56 -14.31 12.72
N ALA A 212 2.13 -15.57 12.58
CA ALA A 212 0.72 -15.93 12.58
C ALA A 212 0.07 -15.70 13.96
N ARG A 213 -1.04 -14.95 13.97
CA ARG A 213 -1.81 -14.66 15.18
C ARG A 213 -3.21 -15.27 15.12
N ILE A 214 -3.72 -15.67 16.26
CA ILE A 214 -5.11 -16.12 16.43
C ILE A 214 -6.02 -14.91 16.30
N ALA A 215 -6.86 -14.92 15.26
CA ALA A 215 -7.92 -13.96 15.02
C ALA A 215 -9.28 -14.58 15.41
N PHE A 216 -10.16 -13.75 15.96
CA PHE A 216 -11.50 -14.13 16.39
C PHE A 216 -12.50 -13.05 15.95
N LYS A 217 -13.62 -13.49 15.38
CA LYS A 217 -14.80 -12.67 15.11
C LYS A 217 -16.01 -13.40 15.70
N THR A 218 -16.96 -12.65 16.28
CA THR A 218 -18.22 -13.21 16.79
C THR A 218 -18.88 -14.07 15.71
N ASP A 219 -19.41 -15.24 16.12
CA ASP A 219 -20.07 -16.24 15.26
C ASP A 219 -19.20 -16.90 14.18
N LYS A 220 -17.88 -16.66 14.16
CA LYS A 220 -16.94 -17.36 13.28
C LYS A 220 -15.93 -18.18 14.07
N PRO A 221 -15.47 -19.32 13.53
CA PRO A 221 -14.39 -20.08 14.15
C PRO A 221 -13.11 -19.24 14.21
N ARG A 222 -12.30 -19.47 15.23
CA ARG A 222 -10.97 -18.86 15.34
C ARG A 222 -10.08 -19.36 14.21
N ILE A 223 -9.33 -18.45 13.62
CA ILE A 223 -8.36 -18.76 12.55
C ILE A 223 -6.99 -18.20 12.91
N LEU A 224 -5.95 -18.75 12.31
CA LEU A 224 -4.65 -18.09 12.28
C LEU A 224 -4.61 -17.15 11.08
N ALA A 225 -4.24 -15.91 11.32
CA ALA A 225 -4.20 -14.86 10.31
C ALA A 225 -3.04 -13.89 10.55
N TYR A 226 -2.60 -13.25 9.48
CA TYR A 226 -1.80 -12.03 9.51
C TYR A 226 -2.73 -10.83 9.57
N LEU A 227 -2.26 -9.76 10.21
CA LEU A 227 -2.88 -8.45 10.13
C LEU A 227 -2.16 -7.71 9.01
N ALA A 228 -2.89 -7.42 7.94
CA ALA A 228 -2.41 -6.71 6.75
C ALA A 228 -3.14 -5.38 6.58
#